data_AF-A0A5E3X1J9-F1
#
_entry.id   AF-A0A5E3X1J9-F1
#
_cell.length_a   1.000
_cell.length_b   1.000
_cell.length_c   1.000
_cell.angle_alpha   90.00
_cell.angle_beta   90.00
_cell.angle_gamma   90.00
#
_symmetry.space_group_name_H-M   'P 1'
#
loop_
_entity.id
_entity.type
_entity.pdbx_description
1 polymer ?
#
loop_
_entity_poly.entity_id
_entity_poly.type
_entity_poly.pdbx_seq_one_letter_code
_entity_poly.pdbx_strand_id
1 'polypeptide(L)'
;MDWPRLIDSKLQRVEIVVCETVTARERHSAGWSKTYLHRPAWYAAANRTTEDLLDWFQLYKRAEVITLNAINITDRGNVHVHEPVYLPSLKRLDLRGPAVTNMFEFASMLSPAPSCALTVLSAIDGMFIPPTDALKCSGLNGTTALDMIVEASIGVRWTTVCESHSRDDRRPAFADGEEISELTGEDEGKASFYVRPGAVSRRQLTVTPQDHDPLLAFAQDSIQRLVIREIGRMHRGVRTWITDAFDFDFLTNLTHVTTVEFEDERVSAMALKSVTSPLLESVAFTCRPDWRGPSGLSSFAENVVSAAKIQRKQLHVTIYGAVRWWDEGAIEDLETSRHIKFKDARETWLGIEAKRQEDPIRRDLQRARRELEEAKARVDELEADAHLNPGLY
;
A
#
# COMPACT_ATOMS: atom_id res chain seq x y z
N MET A 1 -23.33 -22.79 -18.95
CA MET A 1 -23.84 -21.40 -18.87
C MET A 1 -23.31 -20.72 -20.11
N ASP A 2 -24.17 -20.37 -21.06
CA ASP A 2 -23.73 -19.83 -22.35
C ASP A 2 -23.14 -18.43 -22.15
N TRP A 3 -21.95 -18.19 -22.72
CA TRP A 3 -21.36 -16.86 -22.74
C TRP A 3 -22.10 -15.97 -23.74
N PRO A 4 -22.30 -14.67 -23.44
CA PRO A 4 -22.97 -13.77 -24.36
C PRO A 4 -22.17 -13.69 -25.66
N ARG A 5 -22.80 -14.12 -26.76
CA ARG A 5 -22.27 -14.03 -28.13
C ARG A 5 -22.85 -12.78 -28.79
N LEU A 6 -22.45 -11.61 -28.29
CA LEU A 6 -22.75 -10.35 -28.95
C LEU A 6 -21.73 -10.16 -30.08
N ILE A 7 -22.15 -10.51 -31.30
CA ILE A 7 -21.36 -10.30 -32.52
C ILE A 7 -21.65 -8.88 -33.02
N ASP A 8 -21.07 -7.87 -32.37
CA ASP A 8 -21.06 -6.50 -32.89
C ASP A 8 -19.64 -6.14 -33.35
N SER A 9 -19.49 -5.97 -34.66
CA SER A 9 -18.24 -5.59 -35.32
C SER A 9 -17.67 -4.22 -34.91
N LYS A 10 -18.43 -3.42 -34.14
CA LYS A 10 -18.05 -2.09 -33.63
C LYS A 10 -17.70 -2.09 -32.15
N LEU A 11 -17.76 -3.24 -31.48
CA LEU A 11 -17.57 -3.32 -30.05
C LEU A 11 -16.09 -3.06 -29.69
N GLN A 12 -15.85 -1.95 -28.97
CA GLN A 12 -14.50 -1.53 -28.54
C GLN A 12 -14.20 -1.92 -27.08
N ARG A 13 -15.21 -2.12 -26.24
CA ARG A 13 -15.06 -2.49 -24.83
C ARG A 13 -15.96 -3.64 -24.48
N VAL A 14 -15.37 -4.73 -23.98
CA VAL A 14 -16.10 -5.87 -23.42
C VAL A 14 -15.82 -5.94 -21.93
N GLU A 15 -16.86 -6.07 -21.12
CA GLU A 15 -16.73 -6.30 -19.68
C GLU A 15 -17.67 -7.43 -19.27
N ILE A 16 -17.12 -8.45 -18.62
CA ILE A 16 -17.87 -9.59 -18.11
C ILE A 16 -17.79 -9.55 -16.60
N VAL A 17 -18.97 -9.47 -15.98
CA VAL A 17 -19.11 -9.44 -14.52
C VAL A 17 -19.99 -10.61 -14.09
N VAL A 18 -19.43 -11.50 -13.27
CA VAL A 18 -20.23 -12.53 -12.61
C VAL A 18 -20.96 -11.92 -11.44
N CYS A 19 -22.29 -12.07 -11.43
CA CYS A 19 -23.15 -11.51 -10.40
C CYS A 19 -23.80 -12.60 -9.56
N GLU A 20 -23.79 -12.44 -8.24
CA GLU A 20 -24.67 -13.18 -7.34
C GLU A 20 -26.01 -12.46 -7.22
N THR A 21 -27.08 -13.24 -7.00
CA THR A 21 -28.41 -12.67 -6.75
C THR A 21 -28.69 -12.74 -5.25
N VAL A 22 -28.56 -11.60 -4.58
CA VAL A 22 -28.91 -11.46 -3.17
C VAL A 22 -30.39 -11.16 -3.06
N THR A 23 -31.10 -11.94 -2.25
CA THR A 23 -32.50 -11.66 -1.93
C THR A 23 -32.57 -10.79 -0.69
N ALA A 24 -33.10 -9.57 -0.82
CA ALA A 24 -33.51 -8.74 0.30
C ALA A 24 -35.02 -8.87 0.53
N ARG A 25 -35.45 -8.87 1.80
CA ARG A 25 -36.85 -8.71 2.17
C ARG A 25 -37.02 -7.35 2.80
N GLU A 26 -37.81 -6.50 2.16
CA GLU A 26 -38.17 -5.21 2.75
C GLU A 26 -39.58 -5.27 3.31
N ARG A 27 -39.74 -4.75 4.53
CA ARG A 27 -41.03 -4.65 5.19
C ARG A 27 -41.60 -3.26 4.91
N HIS A 28 -42.83 -3.22 4.44
CA HIS A 28 -43.56 -1.97 4.22
C HIS A 28 -44.93 -2.03 4.89
N SER A 29 -45.64 -0.91 4.89
CA SER A 29 -46.97 -0.78 5.52
C SER A 29 -48.02 -1.75 4.98
N ALA A 30 -47.86 -2.24 3.74
CA ALA A 30 -48.77 -3.17 3.08
C ALA A 30 -48.33 -4.65 3.10
N GLY A 31 -47.19 -4.99 3.72
CA GLY A 31 -46.69 -6.37 3.78
C GLY A 31 -45.18 -6.49 3.53
N TRP A 32 -44.76 -7.62 2.97
CA TRP A 32 -43.37 -7.90 2.64
C TRP A 32 -43.16 -7.85 1.12
N SER A 33 -42.13 -7.14 0.67
CA SER A 33 -41.63 -7.22 -0.71
C SER A 33 -40.33 -8.03 -0.71
N LYS A 34 -40.10 -8.76 -1.81
CA LYS A 34 -38.85 -9.49 -2.05
C LYS A 34 -38.10 -8.78 -3.17
N THR A 35 -36.99 -8.16 -2.83
CA THR A 35 -36.13 -7.44 -3.79
C THR A 35 -34.95 -8.33 -4.14
N TYR A 36 -34.65 -8.43 -5.43
CA TYR A 36 -33.49 -9.15 -5.92
C TYR A 36 -32.41 -8.14 -6.28
N LEU A 37 -31.26 -8.23 -5.63
CA LEU A 37 -30.10 -7.36 -5.86
C LEU A 37 -29.01 -8.19 -6.51
N HIS A 38 -28.59 -7.80 -7.71
CA HIS A 38 -27.44 -8.40 -8.37
C HIS A 38 -26.18 -7.65 -7.93
N ARG A 39 -25.20 -8.38 -7.38
CA ARG A 39 -23.91 -7.81 -6.95
C ARG A 39 -22.76 -8.58 -7.58
N PRO A 40 -21.66 -7.90 -7.98
CA PRO A 40 -20.46 -8.59 -8.44
C PRO A 40 -19.99 -9.59 -7.38
N ALA A 41 -19.81 -10.85 -7.78
CA ALA A 41 -19.55 -11.95 -6.87
C ALA A 41 -18.17 -12.55 -7.11
N TRP A 42 -17.19 -11.99 -6.41
CA TRP A 42 -15.80 -12.46 -6.48
C TRP A 42 -15.64 -13.94 -6.10
N TYR A 43 -16.37 -14.40 -5.06
CA TYR A 43 -16.34 -15.77 -4.56
C TYR A 43 -17.15 -16.76 -5.41
N ALA A 44 -18.09 -16.25 -6.21
CA ALA A 44 -18.88 -17.07 -7.12
C ALA A 44 -18.26 -17.10 -8.52
N ALA A 45 -16.92 -17.11 -8.57
CA ALA A 45 -16.20 -17.03 -9.83
C ALA A 45 -16.67 -18.12 -10.80
N ALA A 46 -17.01 -17.73 -12.02
CA ALA A 46 -17.50 -18.69 -13.01
C ALA A 46 -16.34 -19.56 -13.50
N ASN A 47 -16.48 -20.88 -13.36
CA ASN A 47 -15.52 -21.83 -13.91
C ASN A 47 -15.55 -21.79 -15.45
N ARG A 48 -14.39 -21.62 -16.07
CA ARG A 48 -14.20 -21.65 -17.52
C ARG A 48 -12.93 -22.38 -17.89
N THR A 49 -12.98 -23.09 -19.01
CA THR A 49 -11.81 -23.68 -19.62
C THR A 49 -11.02 -22.60 -20.35
N THR A 50 -9.72 -22.85 -20.55
CA THR A 50 -8.87 -21.98 -21.36
C THR A 50 -9.38 -21.94 -22.80
N GLU A 51 -9.79 -23.09 -23.35
CA GLU A 51 -10.33 -23.21 -24.71
C GLU A 51 -11.60 -22.38 -24.90
N ASP A 52 -12.56 -22.45 -23.96
CA ASP A 52 -13.80 -21.67 -24.01
C ASP A 52 -13.52 -20.16 -24.10
N LEU A 53 -12.53 -19.70 -23.33
CA LEU A 53 -12.12 -18.30 -23.32
C LEU A 53 -11.44 -17.94 -24.65
N LEU A 54 -10.48 -18.73 -25.12
CA LEU A 54 -9.77 -18.45 -26.37
C LEU A 54 -10.72 -18.37 -27.57
N ASP A 55 -11.65 -19.31 -27.70
CA ASP A 55 -12.67 -19.32 -28.76
C ASP A 55 -13.52 -18.05 -28.74
N TRP A 56 -13.84 -17.57 -27.55
CA TRP A 56 -14.61 -16.34 -27.43
C TRP A 56 -13.77 -15.09 -27.75
N PHE A 57 -12.51 -15.01 -27.32
CA PHE A 57 -11.64 -13.88 -27.67
C PHE A 57 -11.46 -13.73 -29.19
N GLN A 58 -11.51 -14.83 -29.96
CA GLN A 58 -11.51 -14.78 -31.42
C GLN A 58 -12.70 -14.01 -32.02
N LEU A 59 -13.82 -13.90 -31.31
CA LEU A 59 -14.98 -13.12 -31.73
C LEU A 59 -14.77 -11.60 -31.55
N TYR A 60 -13.81 -11.19 -30.71
CA TYR A 60 -13.60 -9.80 -30.28
C TYR A 60 -12.27 -9.20 -30.73
N LYS A 61 -11.74 -9.56 -31.91
CA LYS A 61 -10.45 -9.08 -32.43
C LYS A 61 -10.30 -7.55 -32.55
N ARG A 62 -11.42 -6.81 -32.53
CA ARG A 62 -11.48 -5.33 -32.59
C ARG A 62 -11.61 -4.66 -31.23
N ALA A 63 -11.85 -5.43 -30.16
CA ALA A 63 -11.97 -4.85 -28.83
C ALA A 63 -10.64 -4.21 -28.43
N GLU A 64 -10.71 -2.99 -27.92
CA GLU A 64 -9.59 -2.23 -27.39
C GLU A 64 -9.39 -2.49 -25.90
N VAL A 65 -10.49 -2.78 -25.19
CA VAL A 65 -10.50 -3.08 -23.75
C VAL A 65 -11.31 -4.34 -23.52
N ILE A 66 -10.71 -5.33 -22.85
CA ILE A 66 -11.40 -6.53 -22.39
C ILE A 66 -11.18 -6.67 -20.89
N THR A 67 -12.28 -6.75 -20.14
CA THR A 67 -12.27 -6.98 -18.69
C THR A 67 -13.02 -8.26 -18.37
N LEU A 68 -12.32 -9.22 -17.77
CA LEU A 68 -12.90 -10.45 -17.24
C LEU A 68 -12.91 -10.36 -15.72
N ASN A 69 -14.10 -10.23 -15.12
CA ASN A 69 -14.25 -10.11 -13.68
C ASN A 69 -14.79 -11.40 -13.05
N ALA A 70 -14.13 -11.86 -11.99
CA ALA A 70 -14.45 -13.07 -11.24
C ALA A 70 -14.56 -14.33 -12.11
N ILE A 71 -13.51 -14.65 -12.88
CA ILE A 71 -13.43 -15.90 -13.66
C ILE A 71 -12.42 -16.84 -13.03
N ASN A 72 -12.81 -18.11 -12.85
CA ASN A 72 -11.90 -19.17 -12.44
C ASN A 72 -11.54 -20.03 -13.65
N ILE A 73 -10.29 -19.91 -14.12
CA ILE A 73 -9.78 -20.70 -15.25
C ILE A 73 -9.41 -22.08 -14.69
N THR A 74 -10.06 -23.15 -15.14
CA THR A 74 -9.98 -24.46 -14.45
C THR A 74 -8.86 -25.37 -14.93
N ASP A 75 -8.34 -25.15 -16.13
CA ASP A 75 -7.53 -26.17 -16.80
C ASP A 75 -6.06 -25.95 -16.50
N ARG A 76 -5.42 -26.91 -15.82
CA ARG A 76 -3.98 -26.92 -15.59
C ARG A 76 -3.30 -27.73 -16.70
N GLY A 77 -2.43 -27.10 -17.47
CA GLY A 77 -1.36 -27.79 -18.21
C GLY A 77 -1.77 -28.80 -19.30
N ASN A 78 -3.03 -28.82 -19.74
CA ASN A 78 -3.52 -29.73 -20.78
C ASN A 78 -4.14 -28.99 -21.98
N VAL A 79 -3.68 -27.78 -22.25
CA VAL A 79 -4.10 -27.05 -23.45
C VAL A 79 -3.28 -27.60 -24.61
N HIS A 80 -3.96 -28.18 -25.60
CA HIS A 80 -3.34 -28.47 -26.90
C HIS A 80 -2.63 -27.20 -27.40
N VAL A 81 -1.47 -27.33 -28.04
CA VAL A 81 -0.73 -26.18 -28.58
C VAL A 81 -1.61 -25.46 -29.60
N HIS A 82 -2.40 -24.49 -29.15
CA HIS A 82 -3.15 -23.58 -29.99
C HIS A 82 -2.20 -22.48 -30.44
N GLU A 83 -2.33 -22.07 -31.70
CA GLU A 83 -1.73 -20.81 -32.13
C GLU A 83 -2.26 -19.68 -31.24
N PRO A 84 -1.39 -18.77 -30.75
CA PRO A 84 -1.83 -17.67 -29.91
C PRO A 84 -2.96 -16.86 -30.57
N VAL A 85 -3.98 -16.50 -29.79
CA VAL A 85 -5.09 -15.70 -30.33
C VAL A 85 -4.61 -14.27 -30.55
N TYR A 86 -4.55 -13.87 -31.82
CA TYR A 86 -4.10 -12.54 -32.21
C TYR A 86 -5.18 -11.47 -32.01
N LEU A 87 -4.86 -10.45 -31.20
CA LEU A 87 -5.76 -9.37 -30.80
C LEU A 87 -5.13 -8.00 -31.11
N PRO A 88 -5.11 -7.59 -32.39
CA PRO A 88 -4.34 -6.43 -32.85
C PRO A 88 -4.79 -5.09 -32.26
N SER A 89 -6.09 -4.97 -31.96
CA SER A 89 -6.68 -3.74 -31.44
C SER A 89 -6.60 -3.63 -29.91
N LEU A 90 -6.23 -4.69 -29.21
CA LEU A 90 -6.28 -4.73 -27.76
C LEU A 90 -5.21 -3.81 -27.16
N LYS A 91 -5.67 -2.83 -26.39
CA LYS A 91 -4.85 -1.86 -25.66
C LYS A 91 -4.82 -2.14 -24.16
N ARG A 92 -5.87 -2.76 -23.62
CA ARG A 92 -5.98 -3.10 -22.20
C ARG A 92 -6.68 -4.44 -22.01
N LEU A 93 -6.07 -5.30 -21.20
CA LEU A 93 -6.63 -6.57 -20.75
C LEU A 93 -6.63 -6.61 -19.23
N ASP A 94 -7.82 -6.67 -18.63
CA ASP A 94 -7.99 -6.83 -17.18
C ASP A 94 -8.49 -8.24 -16.88
N LEU A 95 -7.67 -9.04 -16.20
CA LEU A 95 -8.04 -10.38 -15.73
C LEU A 95 -8.24 -10.36 -14.22
N ARG A 96 -9.42 -10.74 -13.75
CA ARG A 96 -9.74 -10.77 -12.33
C ARG A 96 -10.35 -12.11 -11.94
N GLY A 97 -9.78 -12.78 -10.93
CA GLY A 97 -10.22 -14.11 -10.52
C GLY A 97 -9.41 -14.71 -9.37
N PRO A 98 -9.75 -15.91 -8.89
CA PRO A 98 -9.08 -16.51 -7.73
C PRO A 98 -7.75 -17.24 -8.06
N ALA A 99 -7.52 -17.62 -9.32
CA ALA A 99 -6.39 -18.47 -9.71
C ALA A 99 -5.32 -17.70 -10.51
N VAL A 100 -4.42 -17.01 -9.81
CA VAL A 100 -3.36 -16.15 -10.40
C VAL A 100 -2.50 -16.85 -11.46
N THR A 101 -2.02 -18.07 -11.20
CA THR A 101 -1.14 -18.80 -12.14
C THR A 101 -1.86 -19.08 -13.45
N ASN A 102 -3.10 -19.56 -13.38
CA ASN A 102 -3.90 -19.88 -14.56
C ASN A 102 -4.24 -18.62 -15.37
N MET A 103 -4.39 -17.45 -14.71
CA MET A 103 -4.58 -16.17 -15.40
C MET A 103 -3.34 -15.75 -16.20
N PHE A 104 -2.12 -15.94 -15.66
CA PHE A 104 -0.89 -15.65 -16.40
C PHE A 104 -0.65 -16.65 -17.53
N GLU A 105 -0.88 -17.94 -17.29
CA GLU A 105 -0.81 -18.97 -18.33
C GLU A 105 -1.77 -18.64 -19.48
N PHE A 106 -3.02 -18.31 -19.17
CA PHE A 106 -4.01 -17.85 -20.16
C PHE A 106 -3.56 -16.59 -20.89
N ALA A 107 -3.08 -15.56 -20.18
CA ALA A 107 -2.62 -14.32 -20.79
C ALA A 107 -1.45 -14.55 -21.76
N SER A 108 -0.59 -15.54 -21.49
CA SER A 108 0.52 -15.92 -22.37
C SER A 108 0.09 -16.56 -23.69
N MET A 109 -1.16 -17.07 -23.77
CA MET A 109 -1.75 -17.63 -24.99
C MET A 109 -2.42 -16.57 -25.86
N LEU A 110 -2.45 -15.31 -25.40
CA LEU A 110 -2.92 -14.18 -26.17
C LEU A 110 -1.74 -13.46 -26.80
N SER A 111 -1.90 -13.00 -28.03
CA SER A 111 -0.92 -12.16 -28.73
C SER A 111 -1.53 -10.78 -28.99
N PRO A 112 -1.57 -9.90 -27.97
CA PRO A 112 -2.02 -8.53 -28.14
C PRO A 112 -0.92 -7.66 -28.77
N ALA A 113 -1.25 -6.41 -29.10
CA ALA A 113 -0.24 -5.43 -29.50
C ALA A 113 0.81 -5.22 -28.40
N PRO A 114 2.09 -4.92 -28.71
CA PRO A 114 3.13 -4.70 -27.71
C PRO A 114 2.82 -3.57 -26.71
N SER A 115 1.95 -2.63 -27.08
CA SER A 115 1.50 -1.53 -26.22
C SER A 115 0.34 -1.92 -25.29
N CYS A 116 -0.12 -3.17 -25.31
CA CYS A 116 -1.25 -3.60 -24.50
C CYS A 116 -0.86 -3.64 -23.02
N ALA A 117 -1.59 -2.90 -22.19
CA ALA A 117 -1.48 -2.98 -20.75
C ALA A 117 -2.20 -4.25 -20.25
N LEU A 118 -1.47 -5.14 -19.60
CA LEU A 118 -2.04 -6.29 -18.89
C LEU A 118 -2.15 -5.96 -17.40
N THR A 119 -3.33 -6.22 -16.87
CA THR A 119 -3.68 -5.97 -15.48
C THR A 119 -4.28 -7.25 -14.90
N VAL A 120 -3.71 -7.75 -13.80
CA VAL A 120 -4.17 -9.01 -13.16
C VAL A 120 -4.49 -8.75 -11.69
N LEU A 121 -5.71 -9.09 -11.28
CA LEU A 121 -6.16 -9.04 -9.90
C LEU A 121 -6.53 -10.43 -9.41
N SER A 122 -5.92 -10.86 -8.31
CA SER A 122 -6.22 -12.18 -7.75
C SER A 122 -6.42 -12.16 -6.24
N ALA A 123 -7.27 -13.06 -5.77
CA ALA A 123 -7.14 -13.57 -4.41
C ALA A 123 -5.97 -14.56 -4.39
N ILE A 124 -5.10 -14.44 -3.41
CA ILE A 124 -4.04 -15.38 -3.09
C ILE A 124 -4.15 -15.73 -1.62
N ASP A 125 -4.00 -17.01 -1.32
CA ASP A 125 -4.01 -17.52 0.06
C ASP A 125 -2.60 -17.42 0.65
N GLY A 126 -2.51 -16.98 1.92
CA GLY A 126 -1.31 -17.12 2.75
C GLY A 126 0.03 -16.75 2.09
N MET A 127 1.04 -17.63 2.23
CA MET A 127 2.37 -17.47 1.66
C MET A 127 2.35 -17.70 0.15
N PHE A 128 2.47 -16.61 -0.61
CA PHE A 128 2.51 -16.62 -2.06
C PHE A 128 3.79 -15.93 -2.56
N ILE A 129 4.47 -16.59 -3.49
CA ILE A 129 5.59 -16.05 -4.24
C ILE A 129 5.05 -15.76 -5.65
N PRO A 130 5.05 -14.49 -6.10
CA PRO A 130 4.63 -14.16 -7.45
C PRO A 130 5.34 -15.03 -8.49
N PRO A 131 4.63 -15.62 -9.46
CA PRO A 131 5.26 -16.36 -10.54
C PRO A 131 6.15 -15.42 -11.34
N THR A 132 7.22 -15.93 -11.94
CA THR A 132 8.13 -15.14 -12.78
C THR A 132 7.39 -14.38 -13.88
N ASP A 133 6.29 -14.93 -14.38
CA ASP A 133 5.47 -14.29 -15.40
C ASP A 133 4.78 -13.01 -14.89
N ALA A 134 4.44 -12.92 -13.60
CA ALA A 134 3.97 -11.66 -12.99
C ALA A 134 5.03 -10.56 -13.06
N LEU A 135 6.31 -10.92 -12.84
CA LEU A 135 7.44 -9.98 -12.92
C LEU A 135 7.71 -9.55 -14.37
N LYS A 136 7.59 -10.48 -15.33
CA LYS A 136 7.70 -10.15 -16.76
C LYS A 136 6.56 -9.26 -17.21
N CYS A 137 5.31 -9.57 -16.85
CA CYS A 137 4.13 -8.80 -17.22
C CYS A 137 4.12 -7.39 -16.64
N SER A 138 4.66 -7.21 -15.44
CA SER A 138 4.83 -5.86 -14.85
C SER A 138 6.02 -5.10 -15.43
N GLY A 139 6.91 -5.75 -16.18
CA GLY A 139 8.14 -5.13 -16.69
C GLY A 139 9.26 -5.00 -15.66
N LEU A 140 9.07 -5.49 -14.43
CA LEU A 140 10.03 -5.32 -13.34
C LEU A 140 11.15 -6.37 -13.35
N ASN A 141 11.05 -7.42 -14.17
CA ASN A 141 12.03 -8.49 -14.22
C ASN A 141 13.42 -7.98 -14.64
N GLY A 142 14.44 -8.18 -13.78
CA GLY A 142 15.82 -7.76 -14.03
C GLY A 142 16.12 -6.28 -13.74
N THR A 143 15.17 -5.54 -13.16
CA THR A 143 15.37 -4.14 -12.75
C THR A 143 16.10 -4.07 -11.41
N THR A 144 17.12 -3.21 -11.29
CA THR A 144 18.04 -3.14 -10.14
C THR A 144 17.87 -1.90 -9.25
N ALA A 145 16.96 -0.98 -9.62
CA ALA A 145 16.63 0.22 -8.85
C ALA A 145 15.10 0.32 -8.73
N LEU A 146 14.57 -0.36 -7.72
CA LEU A 146 13.15 -0.46 -7.45
C LEU A 146 12.79 0.31 -6.17
N ASP A 147 11.58 0.87 -6.20
CA ASP A 147 10.92 1.48 -5.06
C ASP A 147 10.00 0.42 -4.43
N MET A 148 10.11 0.27 -3.11
CA MET A 148 9.19 -0.50 -2.29
C MET A 148 8.32 0.46 -1.49
N ILE A 149 7.00 0.34 -1.63
CA ILE A 149 6.03 1.15 -0.92
C ILE A 149 5.18 0.25 -0.03
N VAL A 150 5.20 0.54 1.27
CA VAL A 150 4.45 -0.18 2.28
C VAL A 150 3.33 0.70 2.78
N GLU A 151 2.09 0.23 2.60
CA GLU A 151 0.91 0.84 3.18
C GLU A 151 0.37 -0.11 4.24
N ALA A 152 0.37 0.32 5.51
CA ALA A 152 -0.02 -0.55 6.62
C ALA A 152 -1.23 -0.02 7.39
N SER A 153 -1.96 -0.95 8.02
CA SER A 153 -2.96 -0.70 9.06
C SER A 153 -3.12 -1.91 9.98
N ILE A 154 -4.02 -1.83 10.96
CA ILE A 154 -4.34 -2.95 11.84
C ILE A 154 -4.80 -4.16 11.02
N GLY A 155 -4.12 -5.29 11.17
CA GLY A 155 -4.52 -6.56 10.57
C GLY A 155 -4.16 -6.70 9.08
N VAL A 156 -3.69 -5.63 8.42
CA VAL A 156 -3.47 -5.60 6.98
C VAL A 156 -2.25 -4.78 6.61
N ARG A 157 -1.42 -5.33 5.72
CA ARG A 157 -0.37 -4.61 5.03
C ARG A 157 -0.50 -4.80 3.52
N TRP A 158 -0.30 -3.73 2.77
CA TRP A 158 -0.04 -3.75 1.35
C TRP A 158 1.43 -3.41 1.09
N THR A 159 2.07 -4.25 0.28
CA THR A 159 3.44 -4.03 -0.20
C THR A 159 3.39 -3.90 -1.71
N THR A 160 3.88 -2.78 -2.24
CA THR A 160 4.01 -2.51 -3.68
C THR A 160 5.48 -2.38 -4.05
N VAL A 161 5.91 -3.02 -5.12
CA VAL A 161 7.23 -2.81 -5.73
C VAL A 161 7.03 -2.25 -7.14
N CYS A 162 7.80 -1.22 -7.49
CA CYS A 162 7.68 -0.48 -8.75
C CYS A 162 9.00 0.17 -9.19
N GLU A 163 9.09 0.62 -10.44
CA GLU A 163 10.25 1.37 -10.94
C GLU A 163 10.32 2.79 -10.35
N SER A 164 11.51 3.22 -9.94
CA SER A 164 11.76 4.54 -9.33
C SER A 164 11.40 5.74 -10.22
N HIS A 165 11.36 5.57 -11.54
CA HIS A 165 11.13 6.65 -12.51
C HIS A 165 9.70 6.72 -13.03
N SER A 166 8.85 5.75 -12.65
CA SER A 166 7.50 5.62 -13.20
C SER A 166 6.47 6.56 -12.56
N ARG A 167 6.89 7.44 -11.63
CA ARG A 167 5.98 8.08 -10.68
C ARG A 167 6.37 9.55 -10.45
N ASP A 168 5.56 10.47 -10.98
CA ASP A 168 5.61 11.89 -10.59
C ASP A 168 5.47 11.98 -9.07
N ASP A 169 6.27 12.86 -8.46
CA ASP A 169 6.60 13.00 -7.03
C ASP A 169 5.42 13.32 -6.08
N ARG A 170 4.17 13.04 -6.44
CA ARG A 170 2.98 13.30 -5.60
C ARG A 170 1.93 12.19 -5.53
N ARG A 171 2.35 10.94 -5.75
CA ARG A 171 1.82 9.65 -5.20
C ARG A 171 1.44 8.65 -6.28
N PRO A 172 2.07 7.46 -6.21
CA PRO A 172 1.27 6.24 -6.30
C PRO A 172 1.76 5.16 -5.30
N ALA A 173 0.81 4.46 -4.70
CA ALA A 173 0.79 3.30 -3.79
C ALA A 173 -0.71 2.97 -3.63
N PHE A 174 -1.14 1.71 -3.42
CA PHE A 174 -2.52 1.13 -3.41
C PHE A 174 -3.66 2.02 -3.95
N ALA A 175 -3.84 3.20 -3.36
CA ALA A 175 -4.47 4.40 -3.92
C ALA A 175 -3.90 4.94 -5.27
N ASP A 176 -3.56 4.09 -6.26
CA ASP A 176 -3.28 4.54 -7.66
C ASP A 176 -4.56 5.03 -8.38
N GLY A 177 -5.64 5.32 -7.65
CA GLY A 177 -6.82 5.99 -8.19
C GLY A 177 -7.64 5.16 -9.18
N GLU A 178 -7.29 3.91 -9.45
CA GLU A 178 -8.22 3.03 -10.13
C GLU A 178 -9.31 2.64 -9.12
N GLU A 179 -10.52 3.16 -9.33
CA GLU A 179 -11.75 2.79 -8.63
C GLU A 179 -12.13 1.32 -8.90
N ILE A 180 -11.22 0.38 -8.61
CA ILE A 180 -11.49 -1.03 -8.74
C ILE A 180 -12.23 -1.47 -7.48
N SER A 181 -13.54 -1.63 -7.60
CA SER A 181 -14.44 -2.05 -6.51
C SER A 181 -14.00 -3.34 -5.80
N GLU A 182 -13.21 -4.18 -6.48
CA GLU A 182 -12.70 -5.44 -5.92
C GLU A 182 -11.41 -5.28 -5.11
N LEU A 183 -10.70 -4.14 -5.23
CA LEU A 183 -9.55 -3.80 -4.40
C LEU A 183 -10.03 -3.09 -3.13
N THR A 184 -10.60 -3.84 -2.18
CA THR A 184 -10.78 -3.34 -0.81
C THR A 184 -9.74 -3.98 0.09
N GLY A 185 -9.03 -3.15 0.85
CA GLY A 185 -7.91 -3.63 1.67
C GLY A 185 -8.32 -4.62 2.76
N GLU A 186 -9.60 -4.73 3.10
CA GLU A 186 -10.02 -5.19 4.42
C GLU A 186 -10.92 -6.43 4.40
N ASP A 187 -11.64 -6.66 3.30
CA ASP A 187 -12.59 -7.76 3.24
C ASP A 187 -11.85 -9.07 2.94
N GLU A 188 -12.06 -10.08 3.79
CA GLU A 188 -11.51 -11.42 3.60
C GLU A 188 -12.03 -12.04 2.31
N GLY A 189 -11.10 -12.46 1.43
CA GLY A 189 -11.38 -13.07 0.13
C GLY A 189 -11.76 -12.13 -1.02
N LYS A 190 -11.45 -10.83 -0.88
CA LYS A 190 -11.22 -9.94 -2.02
C LYS A 190 -9.83 -10.13 -2.62
N ALA A 191 -9.52 -9.39 -3.68
CA ALA A 191 -8.21 -9.41 -4.32
C ALA A 191 -7.11 -9.02 -3.31
N SER A 192 -6.13 -9.90 -3.15
CA SER A 192 -4.94 -9.72 -2.30
C SER A 192 -3.64 -9.66 -3.13
N PHE A 193 -3.75 -9.68 -4.45
CA PHE A 193 -2.62 -9.55 -5.37
C PHE A 193 -3.02 -8.70 -6.57
N TYR A 194 -2.14 -7.80 -6.99
CA TYR A 194 -2.40 -6.88 -8.08
C TYR A 194 -1.15 -6.63 -8.92
N VAL A 195 -1.22 -6.93 -10.21
CA VAL A 195 -0.14 -6.73 -11.18
C VAL A 195 -0.60 -5.77 -12.26
N ARG A 196 0.23 -4.77 -12.54
CA ARG A 196 0.02 -3.76 -13.57
C ARG A 196 1.36 -3.36 -14.20
N PRO A 197 1.37 -2.68 -15.35
CA PRO A 197 2.61 -2.16 -15.91
C PRO A 197 3.37 -1.31 -14.89
N GLY A 198 4.65 -1.60 -14.69
CA GLY A 198 5.55 -0.91 -13.77
C GLY A 198 5.32 -1.19 -12.29
N ALA A 199 4.39 -2.06 -11.89
CA ALA A 199 4.12 -2.31 -10.47
C ALA A 199 3.50 -3.68 -10.14
N VAL A 200 3.90 -4.24 -9.00
CA VAL A 200 3.28 -5.42 -8.37
C VAL A 200 2.94 -5.08 -6.93
N SER A 201 1.72 -5.38 -6.51
CA SER A 201 1.20 -5.13 -5.16
C SER A 201 0.63 -6.41 -4.55
N ARG A 202 0.84 -6.61 -3.24
CA ARG A 202 0.26 -7.73 -2.48
C ARG A 202 -0.25 -7.26 -1.14
N ARG A 203 -1.43 -7.78 -0.77
CA ARG A 203 -1.99 -7.73 0.58
C ARG A 203 -1.49 -8.90 1.41
N GLN A 204 -1.17 -8.63 2.66
CA GLN A 204 -0.90 -9.62 3.68
C GLN A 204 -1.79 -9.36 4.88
N LEU A 205 -2.45 -10.42 5.36
CA LEU A 205 -3.21 -10.38 6.62
C LEU A 205 -2.24 -10.64 7.76
N THR A 206 -2.13 -9.70 8.69
CA THR A 206 -1.00 -9.60 9.62
C THR A 206 -1.24 -10.33 10.95
N VAL A 207 -2.17 -11.30 10.97
CA VAL A 207 -2.53 -12.05 12.19
C VAL A 207 -1.54 -13.20 12.47
N THR A 208 -0.60 -13.47 11.57
CA THR A 208 0.48 -14.45 11.78
C THR A 208 1.84 -13.79 11.61
N PRO A 209 2.72 -13.81 12.65
CA PRO A 209 4.14 -13.53 12.46
C PRO A 209 4.65 -14.52 11.42
N GLN A 210 5.18 -14.03 10.31
CA GLN A 210 5.88 -14.88 9.36
C GLN A 210 7.35 -14.51 9.42
N ASP A 211 8.18 -15.52 9.67
CA ASP A 211 9.65 -15.44 9.58
C ASP A 211 10.11 -15.11 8.14
N HIS A 212 9.21 -15.12 7.17
CA HIS A 212 9.47 -14.79 5.78
C HIS A 212 8.44 -13.81 5.21
N ASP A 213 8.90 -12.59 4.92
CA ASP A 213 8.26 -11.67 3.98
C ASP A 213 9.22 -11.38 2.81
N PRO A 214 9.35 -12.31 1.85
CA PRO A 214 10.34 -12.22 0.79
C PRO A 214 9.79 -11.32 -0.32
N LEU A 215 9.60 -10.02 -0.06
CA LEU A 215 9.52 -8.92 -1.04
C LEU A 215 8.94 -9.26 -2.41
N LEU A 216 7.77 -9.89 -2.49
CA LEU A 216 7.16 -10.33 -3.77
C LEU A 216 8.09 -11.20 -4.67
N ALA A 217 9.06 -11.91 -4.08
CA ALA A 217 10.14 -12.63 -4.75
C ALA A 217 11.18 -11.74 -5.46
N PHE A 218 11.18 -10.42 -5.23
CA PHE A 218 12.25 -9.55 -5.71
C PHE A 218 13.54 -9.79 -4.92
N ALA A 219 14.65 -9.66 -5.63
CA ALA A 219 15.96 -9.67 -5.01
C ALA A 219 16.10 -8.41 -4.12
N GLN A 220 16.46 -8.61 -2.85
CA GLN A 220 16.55 -7.56 -1.83
C GLN A 220 17.53 -6.45 -2.22
N ASP A 221 18.55 -6.80 -3.00
CA ASP A 221 19.57 -5.89 -3.54
C ASP A 221 19.05 -4.94 -4.61
N SER A 222 17.90 -5.26 -5.22
CA SER A 222 17.26 -4.42 -6.24
C SER A 222 16.37 -3.32 -5.65
N ILE A 223 16.04 -3.40 -4.36
CA ILE A 223 15.23 -2.40 -3.65
C ILE A 223 16.14 -1.29 -3.11
N GLN A 224 16.04 -0.09 -3.67
CA GLN A 224 16.89 1.05 -3.30
C GLN A 224 16.13 2.11 -2.52
N ARG A 225 14.83 2.27 -2.75
CA ARG A 225 14.00 3.23 -2.03
C ARG A 225 12.86 2.54 -1.30
N LEU A 226 12.67 2.91 -0.04
CA LEU A 226 11.56 2.47 0.79
C LEU A 226 10.66 3.65 1.12
N VAL A 227 9.36 3.51 0.91
CA VAL A 227 8.35 4.51 1.31
C VAL A 227 7.34 3.83 2.22
N ILE A 228 7.09 4.41 3.39
CA ILE A 228 6.11 3.90 4.36
C ILE A 228 4.99 4.90 4.49
N ARG A 229 3.78 4.44 4.19
CA ARG A 229 2.56 5.24 4.12
C ARG A 229 1.45 4.58 4.94
N GLU A 230 0.45 5.38 5.26
CA GLU A 230 -0.75 4.91 5.92
C GLU A 230 -1.78 4.43 4.86
N ILE A 231 -2.43 3.29 5.13
CA ILE A 231 -3.65 2.92 4.38
C ILE A 231 -4.75 3.93 4.71
N GLY A 232 -5.18 4.69 3.70
CA GLY A 232 -6.30 5.62 3.84
C GLY A 232 -7.65 4.96 3.62
N ARG A 233 -8.63 5.21 4.49
CA ARG A 233 -10.04 4.85 4.25
C ARG A 233 -10.85 6.04 3.80
N MET A 234 -11.82 5.86 2.91
CA MET A 234 -12.89 6.84 2.74
C MET A 234 -14.11 6.43 3.58
N HIS A 235 -14.43 7.20 4.61
CA HIS A 235 -15.63 7.01 5.42
C HIS A 235 -16.55 8.23 5.26
N ARG A 236 -17.74 8.01 4.66
CA ARG A 236 -18.74 9.08 4.40
C ARG A 236 -18.15 10.29 3.66
N GLY A 237 -17.26 10.04 2.69
CA GLY A 237 -16.61 11.10 1.91
C GLY A 237 -15.42 11.78 2.62
N VAL A 238 -15.07 11.36 3.83
CA VAL A 238 -13.91 11.87 4.58
C VAL A 238 -12.85 10.79 4.67
N ARG A 239 -11.59 11.14 4.40
CA ARG A 239 -10.49 10.20 4.59
C ARG A 239 -10.26 9.99 6.09
N THR A 240 -10.45 8.76 6.58
CA THR A 240 -10.28 8.39 7.99
C THR A 240 -9.14 7.41 8.16
N TRP A 241 -8.52 7.46 9.33
CA TRP A 241 -7.23 6.87 9.66
C TRP A 241 -7.42 5.83 10.77
N ILE A 242 -6.67 4.72 10.73
CA ILE A 242 -6.80 3.63 11.72
C ILE A 242 -5.65 3.70 12.72
N THR A 243 -5.92 3.65 14.01
CA THR A 243 -5.00 4.12 15.07
C THR A 243 -3.82 3.21 15.43
N ASP A 244 -3.86 1.91 15.20
CA ASP A 244 -2.86 1.01 15.82
C ASP A 244 -1.75 0.60 14.84
N ALA A 245 -0.55 0.39 15.40
CA ALA A 245 0.70 0.22 14.65
C ALA A 245 0.99 -1.25 14.30
N PHE A 246 1.63 -1.47 13.15
CA PHE A 246 2.06 -2.77 12.61
C PHE A 246 3.56 -3.02 12.87
N ASP A 247 3.99 -4.26 13.00
CA ASP A 247 5.41 -4.62 13.17
C ASP A 247 6.19 -4.57 11.84
N PHE A 248 7.41 -4.01 11.85
CA PHE A 248 8.23 -3.79 10.66
C PHE A 248 9.51 -4.63 10.63
N ASP A 249 9.60 -5.72 11.39
CA ASP A 249 10.77 -6.60 11.43
C ASP A 249 11.28 -7.09 10.07
N PHE A 250 10.40 -7.23 9.07
CA PHE A 250 10.79 -7.60 7.71
C PHE A 250 11.76 -6.60 7.03
N LEU A 251 11.76 -5.33 7.45
CA LEU A 251 12.66 -4.30 6.93
C LEU A 251 14.13 -4.58 7.25
N THR A 252 14.41 -5.41 8.27
CA THR A 252 15.79 -5.78 8.66
C THR A 252 16.56 -6.51 7.56
N ASN A 253 15.85 -7.09 6.59
CA ASN A 253 16.44 -7.78 5.45
C ASN A 253 16.74 -6.86 4.26
N LEU A 254 16.26 -5.61 4.27
CA LEU A 254 16.45 -4.65 3.19
C LEU A 254 17.82 -3.98 3.27
N THR A 255 18.86 -4.73 2.88
CA THR A 255 20.26 -4.32 3.06
C THR A 255 20.76 -3.27 2.05
N HIS A 256 20.08 -3.06 0.92
CA HIS A 256 20.55 -2.17 -0.15
C HIS A 256 19.75 -0.86 -0.28
N VAL A 257 18.86 -0.58 0.69
CA VAL A 257 18.06 0.65 0.69
C VAL A 257 18.96 1.86 0.94
N THR A 258 18.95 2.79 -0.02
CA THR A 258 19.67 4.06 0.04
C THR A 258 18.80 5.20 0.54
N THR A 259 17.49 5.13 0.29
CA THR A 259 16.54 6.18 0.66
C THR A 259 15.33 5.61 1.38
N VAL A 260 14.95 6.21 2.51
CA VAL A 260 13.71 5.88 3.23
C VAL A 260 12.84 7.13 3.38
N GLU A 261 11.54 7.00 3.16
CA GLU A 261 10.57 8.08 3.32
C GLU A 261 9.39 7.62 4.17
N PHE A 262 9.06 8.41 5.19
CA PHE A 262 7.94 8.15 6.09
C PHE A 262 6.84 9.20 5.89
N GLU A 263 5.67 8.77 5.45
CA GLU A 263 4.44 9.56 5.40
C GLU A 263 3.46 9.20 6.53
N ASP A 264 3.66 8.07 7.20
CA ASP A 264 2.92 7.69 8.40
C ASP A 264 3.74 8.04 9.66
N GLU A 265 3.34 9.12 10.32
CA GLU A 265 4.05 9.65 11.48
C GLU A 265 4.11 8.66 12.65
N ARG A 266 3.11 7.77 12.83
CA ARG A 266 3.02 6.87 14.00
C ARG A 266 4.07 5.77 13.99
N VAL A 267 4.34 5.23 12.80
CA VAL A 267 5.19 4.05 12.63
C VAL A 267 6.62 4.41 12.24
N SER A 268 6.86 5.67 11.89
CA SER A 268 8.16 6.20 11.47
C SER A 268 9.33 5.75 12.36
N ALA A 269 9.22 5.95 13.67
CA ALA A 269 10.28 5.60 14.63
C ALA A 269 10.51 4.09 14.72
N MET A 270 9.44 3.29 14.76
CA MET A 270 9.53 1.84 14.84
C MET A 270 10.10 1.25 13.55
N ALA A 271 9.58 1.66 12.39
CA ALA A 271 10.05 1.19 11.11
C ALA A 271 11.50 1.61 10.84
N LEU A 272 11.89 2.82 11.24
CA LEU A 272 13.29 3.27 11.12
C LEU A 272 14.25 2.41 11.96
N LYS A 273 13.86 1.99 13.17
CA LYS A 273 14.67 1.06 13.98
C LYS A 273 14.93 -0.27 13.27
N SER A 274 13.96 -0.73 12.47
CA SER A 274 14.07 -1.96 11.69
C SER A 274 14.87 -1.80 10.40
N VAL A 275 15.18 -0.58 9.95
CA VAL A 275 16.03 -0.34 8.78
C VAL A 275 17.51 -0.46 9.17
N THR A 276 18.15 -1.52 8.71
CA THR A 276 19.56 -1.86 9.03
C THR A 276 20.52 -1.66 7.86
N SER A 277 20.07 -1.10 6.74
CA SER A 277 20.89 -0.98 5.53
C SER A 277 22.16 -0.15 5.76
N PRO A 278 23.37 -0.68 5.48
CA PRO A 278 24.62 0.09 5.52
C PRO A 278 24.79 1.10 4.37
N LEU A 279 23.88 1.06 3.38
CA LEU A 279 23.87 1.95 2.22
C LEU A 279 22.91 3.13 2.38
N LEU A 280 22.27 3.27 3.56
CA LEU A 280 21.32 4.35 3.81
C LEU A 280 22.03 5.72 3.73
N GLU A 281 21.55 6.55 2.81
CA GLU A 281 22.10 7.89 2.55
C GLU A 281 21.11 8.98 2.90
N SER A 282 19.81 8.72 2.69
CA SER A 282 18.75 9.71 2.85
C SER A 282 17.55 9.17 3.62
N VAL A 283 17.04 9.97 4.56
CA VAL A 283 15.81 9.70 5.29
C VAL A 283 14.90 10.92 5.23
N ALA A 284 13.64 10.71 4.87
CA ALA A 284 12.63 11.75 4.79
C ALA A 284 11.45 11.45 5.73
N PHE A 285 10.88 12.50 6.30
CA PHE A 285 9.67 12.42 7.13
C PHE A 285 8.70 13.51 6.71
N THR A 286 7.42 13.16 6.54
CA THR A 286 6.37 14.12 6.16
C THR A 286 5.45 14.42 7.34
N CYS A 287 5.52 15.66 7.84
CA CYS A 287 4.57 16.21 8.81
C CYS A 287 3.24 16.51 8.11
N ARG A 288 2.20 15.74 8.37
CA ARG A 288 0.94 15.88 7.64
C ARG A 288 0.11 17.04 8.16
N PRO A 289 -0.49 17.86 7.27
CA PRO A 289 -1.29 19.02 7.67
C PRO A 289 -2.63 18.64 8.32
N ASP A 290 -3.12 17.42 8.08
CA ASP A 290 -4.38 16.89 8.60
C ASP A 290 -4.19 15.99 9.84
N TRP A 291 -2.95 15.87 10.33
CA TRP A 291 -2.61 15.05 11.50
C TRP A 291 -3.23 15.60 12.78
N ARG A 292 -3.81 14.71 13.60
CA ARG A 292 -4.45 15.08 14.88
C ARG A 292 -3.88 14.34 16.09
N GLY A 293 -2.97 13.40 15.88
CA GLY A 293 -2.34 12.61 16.95
C GLY A 293 -1.07 13.29 17.49
N PRO A 294 -0.37 12.64 18.45
CA PRO A 294 0.97 13.05 18.85
C PRO A 294 1.92 13.09 17.67
N SER A 295 2.89 14.00 17.70
CA SER A 295 3.94 14.03 16.67
C SER A 295 4.84 12.81 16.83
N GLY A 296 5.03 12.06 15.75
CA GLY A 296 6.05 11.01 15.69
C GLY A 296 7.47 11.56 15.50
N LEU A 297 7.61 12.88 15.29
CA LEU A 297 8.87 13.48 14.86
C LEU A 297 9.96 13.42 15.93
N SER A 298 9.64 13.58 17.22
CA SER A 298 10.63 13.49 18.30
C SER A 298 11.27 12.10 18.35
N SER A 299 10.44 11.05 18.40
CA SER A 299 10.94 9.67 18.38
C SER A 299 11.65 9.35 17.06
N PHE A 300 11.17 9.87 15.93
CA PHE A 300 11.88 9.74 14.66
C PHE A 300 13.29 10.37 14.74
N ALA A 301 13.41 11.61 15.23
CA ALA A 301 14.68 12.33 15.34
C ALA A 301 15.70 11.57 16.20
N GLU A 302 15.30 11.08 17.38
CA GLU A 302 16.15 10.27 18.26
C GLU A 302 16.70 9.02 17.54
N ASN A 303 15.85 8.34 16.77
CA ASN A 303 16.22 7.12 16.05
C ASN A 303 17.10 7.42 14.83
N VAL A 304 16.85 8.51 14.12
CA VAL A 304 17.72 8.96 13.02
C VAL A 304 19.11 9.31 13.52
N VAL A 305 19.22 10.05 14.63
CA VAL A 305 20.50 10.38 15.26
C VAL A 305 21.25 9.11 15.66
N SER A 306 20.54 8.14 16.23
CA SER A 306 21.10 6.84 16.61
C SER A 306 21.60 6.06 15.40
N ALA A 307 20.80 5.99 14.33
CA ALA A 307 21.17 5.35 13.06
C ALA A 307 22.41 6.01 12.43
N ALA A 308 22.44 7.34 12.34
CA ALA A 308 23.57 8.08 11.78
C ALA A 308 24.88 7.82 12.55
N LYS A 309 24.83 7.72 13.88
CA LYS A 309 25.98 7.34 14.73
C LYS A 309 26.50 5.94 14.41
N ILE A 310 25.60 4.97 14.21
CA ILE A 310 25.96 3.59 13.88
C ILE A 310 26.62 3.52 12.50
N GLN A 311 26.09 4.24 11.51
CA GLN A 311 26.60 4.18 10.14
C GLN A 311 27.94 4.88 9.92
N ARG A 312 28.37 5.75 10.86
CA ARG A 312 29.60 6.53 10.77
C ARG A 312 29.71 7.37 9.49
N LYS A 313 28.59 7.68 8.85
CA LYS A 313 28.45 8.51 7.65
C LYS A 313 27.50 9.67 7.93
N GLN A 314 27.60 10.72 7.13
CA GLN A 314 26.67 11.84 7.22
C GLN A 314 25.36 11.46 6.52
N LEU A 315 24.27 11.39 7.29
CA LEU A 315 22.96 11.05 6.76
C LEU A 315 22.20 12.31 6.34
N HIS A 316 21.59 12.29 5.15
CA HIS A 316 20.74 13.38 4.69
C HIS A 316 19.35 13.22 5.28
N VAL A 317 18.87 14.22 6.01
CA VAL A 317 17.56 14.18 6.65
C VAL A 317 16.73 15.34 6.14
N THR A 318 15.58 15.03 5.53
CA THR A 318 14.66 16.06 5.05
C THR A 318 13.28 15.93 5.70
N ILE A 319 12.76 17.01 6.26
CA ILE A 319 11.41 17.04 6.82
C ILE A 319 10.51 17.84 5.90
N TYR A 320 9.41 17.24 5.45
CA TYR A 320 8.42 17.84 4.56
C TYR A 320 7.11 18.14 5.28
N GLY A 321 6.24 18.91 4.66
CA GLY A 321 4.85 19.08 5.09
C GLY A 321 4.61 20.30 5.98
N ALA A 322 3.75 20.19 7.00
CA ALA A 322 3.30 21.34 7.79
C ALA A 322 4.26 21.67 8.94
N VAL A 323 4.57 22.96 9.12
CA VAL A 323 5.22 23.47 10.34
C VAL A 323 4.25 23.40 11.53
N ARG A 324 4.68 22.77 12.63
CA ARG A 324 3.91 22.64 13.88
C ARG A 324 4.77 23.07 15.05
N TRP A 325 4.20 23.82 15.98
CA TRP A 325 4.95 24.41 17.10
C TRP A 325 5.53 23.36 18.05
N TRP A 326 4.86 22.24 18.25
CA TRP A 326 5.35 21.17 19.15
C TRP A 326 6.49 20.34 18.54
N ASP A 327 6.80 20.53 17.25
CA ASP A 327 7.91 19.86 16.56
C ASP A 327 9.26 20.59 16.78
N GLU A 328 9.26 21.79 17.37
CA GLU A 328 10.44 22.67 17.50
C GLU A 328 11.64 21.96 18.13
N GLY A 329 11.46 21.24 19.25
CA GLY A 329 12.56 20.52 19.91
C GLY A 329 13.16 19.41 19.04
N ALA A 330 12.32 18.64 18.33
CA ALA A 330 12.81 17.58 17.45
C ALA A 330 13.61 18.13 16.25
N ILE A 331 13.28 19.34 15.81
CA ILE A 331 13.97 20.02 14.71
C ILE A 331 15.32 20.53 15.20
N GLU A 332 15.37 21.14 16.40
CA GLU A 332 16.62 21.56 17.03
C GLU A 332 17.59 20.38 17.24
N ASP A 333 17.08 19.22 17.67
CA ASP A 333 17.87 18.00 17.82
C ASP A 333 18.49 17.53 16.49
N LEU A 334 17.74 17.64 15.38
CA LEU A 334 18.21 17.28 14.05
C LEU A 334 19.23 18.29 13.50
N GLU A 335 19.03 19.58 13.75
CA GLU A 335 19.93 20.67 13.32
C GLU A 335 21.28 20.64 14.03
N THR A 336 21.28 20.32 15.32
CA THR A 336 22.49 20.35 16.16
C THR A 336 23.33 19.06 16.04
N SER A 337 22.78 18.00 15.44
CA SER A 337 23.46 16.72 15.28
C SER A 337 24.58 16.76 14.24
N ARG A 338 25.82 16.46 14.68
CA ARG A 338 27.03 16.47 13.82
C ARG A 338 27.04 15.42 12.71
N HIS A 339 26.23 14.36 12.84
CA HIS A 339 26.20 13.24 11.90
C HIS A 339 25.06 13.36 10.87
N ILE A 340 24.32 14.47 10.90
CA ILE A 340 23.16 14.69 10.06
C ILE A 340 23.41 15.92 9.18
N LYS A 341 23.04 15.81 7.90
CA LYS A 341 22.84 16.98 7.03
C LYS A 341 21.35 17.22 6.94
N PHE A 342 20.88 18.14 7.76
CA PHE A 342 19.46 18.41 7.93
C PHE A 342 18.96 19.45 6.93
N LYS A 343 17.73 19.25 6.44
CA LYS A 343 16.96 20.21 5.65
C LYS A 343 15.52 20.23 6.16
N ASP A 344 15.10 21.35 6.73
CA ASP A 344 13.67 21.62 6.94
C ASP A 344 13.06 22.14 5.63
N ALA A 345 12.20 21.32 5.02
CA ALA A 345 11.43 21.65 3.83
C ALA A 345 9.93 21.78 4.14
N ARG A 346 9.56 21.95 5.42
CA ARG A 346 8.18 22.19 5.81
C ARG A 346 7.73 23.58 5.36
N GLU A 347 6.48 23.65 4.96
CA GLU A 347 5.80 24.88 4.57
C GLU A 347 4.90 25.36 5.71
N THR A 348 4.75 26.68 5.82
CA THR A 348 3.77 27.30 6.71
C THR A 348 2.37 27.08 6.13
N TRP A 349 1.74 25.97 6.51
CA TRP A 349 0.39 25.62 6.10
C TRP A 349 -0.65 26.22 7.05
N LEU A 350 -1.71 26.82 6.48
CA LEU A 350 -2.94 27.15 7.21
C LEU A 350 -3.78 25.86 7.41
N GLY A 351 -3.28 24.94 8.22
CA GLY A 351 -3.99 23.69 8.56
C GLY A 351 -5.20 23.90 9.48
N ILE A 352 -5.84 22.81 9.91
CA ILE A 352 -6.92 22.84 10.94
C ILE A 352 -6.44 23.53 12.23
N GLU A 353 -5.13 23.53 12.46
CA GLU A 353 -4.47 24.25 13.55
C GLU A 353 -4.45 25.77 13.36
N ALA A 354 -4.33 26.31 12.15
CA ALA A 354 -4.46 27.76 11.94
C ALA A 354 -5.85 28.27 12.33
N LYS A 355 -6.87 27.40 12.30
CA LYS A 355 -8.20 27.66 12.90
C LYS A 355 -8.27 27.42 14.42
N ARG A 356 -7.39 26.61 15.01
CA ARG A 356 -7.26 26.49 16.48
C ARG A 356 -6.40 27.60 17.09
N GLN A 357 -5.53 28.23 16.30
CA GLN A 357 -4.66 29.34 16.68
C GLN A 357 -5.39 30.68 16.86
N GLU A 358 -6.69 30.77 16.56
CA GLU A 358 -7.50 31.93 16.96
C GLU A 358 -7.72 32.03 18.48
N ASP A 359 -7.30 31.04 19.28
CA ASP A 359 -7.51 31.05 20.73
C ASP A 359 -6.18 30.94 21.53
N PRO A 360 -5.45 32.05 21.72
CA PRO A 360 -4.16 32.12 22.43
C PRO A 360 -4.18 31.46 23.81
N ILE A 361 -5.31 31.53 24.50
CA ILE A 361 -5.53 30.96 25.84
C ILE A 361 -5.35 29.45 25.84
N ARG A 362 -5.74 28.78 24.74
CA ARG A 362 -5.69 27.32 24.64
C ARG A 362 -4.25 26.82 24.44
N ARG A 363 -3.42 27.61 23.76
CA ARG A 363 -1.98 27.37 23.59
C ARG A 363 -1.25 27.46 24.93
N ASP A 364 -1.50 28.53 25.68
CA ASP A 364 -0.88 28.73 27.01
C ASP A 364 -1.32 27.64 28.00
N LEU A 365 -2.57 27.20 27.90
CA LEU A 365 -3.12 26.14 28.75
C LEU A 365 -2.57 24.75 28.40
N GLN A 366 -2.26 24.48 27.13
CA GLN A 366 -1.57 23.25 26.71
C GLN A 366 -0.11 23.25 27.13
N ARG A 367 0.60 24.38 26.97
CA ARG A 367 1.97 24.55 27.44
C ARG A 367 2.07 24.31 28.95
N ALA A 368 1.20 24.95 29.73
CA ALA A 368 1.14 24.79 31.17
C ALA A 368 0.80 23.34 31.60
N ARG A 369 -0.03 22.62 30.85
CA ARG A 369 -0.33 21.20 31.12
C ARG A 369 0.87 20.30 30.90
N ARG A 370 1.62 20.51 29.81
CA ARG A 370 2.82 19.73 29.52
C ARG A 370 3.93 20.02 30.54
N GLU A 371 4.15 21.28 30.87
CA GLU A 371 5.10 21.68 31.93
C GLU A 371 4.72 21.07 33.30
N LEU A 372 3.42 20.96 33.59
CA LEU A 372 2.94 20.29 34.81
C LEU A 372 3.17 18.77 34.79
N GLU A 373 2.96 18.10 33.66
CA GLU A 373 3.22 16.66 33.52
C GLU A 373 4.71 16.34 33.62
N GLU A 374 5.57 17.13 32.98
CA GLU A 374 7.03 17.02 33.08
C GLU A 374 7.52 17.28 34.51
N ALA A 375 6.95 18.27 35.20
CA ALA A 375 7.27 18.53 36.61
C ALA A 375 6.84 17.38 37.54
N LYS A 376 5.67 16.76 37.30
CA LYS A 376 5.21 15.61 38.08
C LYS A 376 6.09 14.39 37.88
N ALA A 377 6.45 14.07 36.64
CA ALA A 377 7.36 12.97 36.35
C ALA A 377 8.70 13.15 37.07
N ARG A 378 9.20 14.40 37.14
CA ARG A 378 10.44 14.74 37.85
C ARG A 378 10.34 14.60 39.37
N VAL A 379 9.16 14.90 39.94
CA VAL A 379 8.90 14.68 41.38
C VAL A 379 8.81 13.20 41.68
N ASP A 380 8.10 12.42 40.85
CA ASP A 380 8.00 10.96 41.02
C ASP A 380 9.38 10.29 40.91
N GLU A 381 10.25 10.80 40.03
CA GLU A 381 11.64 10.33 39.88
C GLU A 381 12.49 10.68 41.10
N LEU A 382 12.35 11.88 41.67
CA LEU A 382 13.04 12.30 42.90
C LEU A 382 12.53 11.55 44.15
N GLU A 383 11.23 11.26 44.23
CA GLU A 383 10.64 10.47 45.32
C GLU A 383 11.06 9.00 45.24
N ALA A 384 11.17 8.44 44.03
CA ALA A 384 11.74 7.11 43.82
C ALA A 384 13.22 7.03 44.23
N ASP A 385 14.00 8.08 43.94
CA ASP A 385 15.42 8.15 44.30
C ASP A 385 15.64 8.34 45.82
N ALA A 386 14.77 9.13 46.48
CA ALA A 386 14.77 9.30 47.93
C ALA A 386 14.40 8.01 48.69
N HIS A 387 13.53 7.16 48.11
CA HIS A 387 13.21 5.85 48.66
C HIS A 387 14.34 4.83 48.50
N LEU A 388 15.18 4.96 47.47
CA LEU A 388 16.32 4.07 47.21
C LEU A 388 17.58 4.45 48.00
N ASN A 389 17.75 5.73 48.35
CA ASN A 389 18.91 6.23 49.10
C ASN A 389 18.51 7.18 50.25
N PRO A 390 17.97 6.68 51.36
CA PRO A 390 17.48 7.51 52.48
C PRO A 390 18.57 8.24 53.28
N GLY A 391 19.85 8.11 52.90
CA GLY A 391 21.00 8.70 53.61
C GLY A 391 21.66 9.90 52.91
N LEU A 392 21.09 10.42 51.83
CA LEU A 392 21.70 11.50 51.03
C LEU A 392 20.93 12.84 51.03
N TYR A 393 19.84 12.96 51.80
CA TYR A 393 19.09 14.21 51.97
C TYR A 393 18.82 14.54 53.43
#